data_AF-A0A920H6C8-F1
#
_entry.id   AF-A0A920H6C8-F1
#
_cell.length_a   1.000
_cell.length_b   1.000
_cell.length_c   1.000
_cell.angle_alpha   90.00
_cell.angle_beta   90.00
_cell.angle_gamma   90.00
#
_symmetry.space_group_name_H-M   'P 1'
#
loop_
_entity.id
_entity.type
_entity.pdbx_description
1 polymer ?
#
loop_
_entity_poly.entity_id
_entity_poly.type
_entity_poly.pdbx_seq_one_letter_code
_entity_poly.pdbx_strand_id
1 'polypeptide(L)'
;MPQRYRKDFYEKKKSSLIITADKDQCLLIYPLTIWNDVERQLLQLPSYSNEARFLQRLVLGFATETELDNQGRFLIPNPLRKYAKISKKLFSLARARNLNFGQKIYGLANLAPG
;
A
#
# COMPACT_ATOMS: atom_id res chain seq x y z
N MET A 1 2.71 -8.48 10.37
CA MET A 1 2.79 -9.11 9.04
C MET A 1 2.92 -10.63 9.18
N PRO A 2 2.16 -11.46 8.43
CA PRO A 2 2.31 -12.93 8.45
C PRO A 2 3.71 -13.39 8.03
N GLN A 3 4.20 -14.48 8.62
CA GLN A 3 5.60 -14.94 8.50
C GLN A 3 6.08 -15.16 7.06
N ARG A 4 5.22 -15.71 6.19
CA ARG A 4 5.55 -16.00 4.78
C ARG A 4 5.93 -14.78 3.95
N TYR A 5 5.48 -13.60 4.35
CA TYR A 5 5.68 -12.36 3.59
C TYR A 5 6.82 -11.51 4.13
N ARG A 6 7.35 -11.87 5.30
CA ARG A 6 8.48 -11.15 5.89
C ARG A 6 9.70 -11.17 4.96
N LYS A 7 9.96 -12.27 4.25
CA LYS A 7 11.15 -12.43 3.39
C LYS A 7 11.27 -11.34 2.33
N ASP A 8 10.17 -11.04 1.63
CA ASP A 8 10.13 -10.02 0.57
C ASP A 8 10.46 -8.60 1.06
N PHE A 9 10.40 -8.36 2.38
CA PHE A 9 10.65 -7.07 3.02
C PHE A 9 11.99 -7.02 3.79
N TYR A 10 12.60 -8.16 4.12
CA TYR A 10 13.82 -8.22 4.94
C TYR A 10 15.12 -8.46 4.16
N GLU A 11 15.06 -8.74 2.85
CA GLU A 11 16.25 -9.14 2.08
C GLU A 11 17.38 -8.10 2.00
N LYS A 12 17.17 -6.84 2.41
CA LYS A 12 18.21 -5.80 2.30
C LYS A 12 18.29 -4.79 3.46
N LYS A 13 18.23 -5.20 4.75
CA LYS A 13 18.52 -4.34 5.94
C LYS A 13 17.86 -2.93 5.99
N LYS A 14 16.96 -2.61 5.07
CA LYS A 14 16.10 -1.44 5.01
C LYS A 14 14.69 -1.99 5.00
N SER A 15 14.12 -2.10 6.18
CA SER A 15 12.75 -2.56 6.42
C SER A 15 11.71 -1.52 6.01
N SER A 16 12.02 -0.65 5.05
CA SER A 16 11.15 0.41 4.57
C SER A 16 10.12 -0.11 3.59
N LEU A 17 8.89 0.34 3.77
CA LEU A 17 7.78 0.12 2.88
C LEU A 17 7.03 1.42 2.61
N ILE A 18 6.33 1.48 1.49
CA ILE A 18 5.44 2.57 1.13
C ILE A 18 4.02 2.10 1.35
N ILE A 19 3.24 2.90 2.07
CA ILE A 19 1.79 2.73 2.21
C ILE A 19 1.12 3.84 1.42
N THR A 20 0.11 3.49 0.62
CA THR A 20 -0.69 4.46 -0.12
C THR A 20 -2.15 4.03 -0.21
N ALA A 21 -3.00 4.85 -0.83
CA ALA A 21 -4.42 4.61 -1.06
C ALA A 21 -4.67 3.94 -2.43
N ASP A 22 -5.71 3.10 -2.50
CA ASP A 22 -6.31 2.62 -3.76
C ASP A 22 -7.71 3.22 -3.91
N LYS A 23 -8.19 3.33 -5.16
CA LYS A 23 -9.52 3.87 -5.49
C LYS A 23 -10.67 3.13 -4.80
N ASP A 24 -10.46 1.87 -4.43
CA ASP A 24 -11.43 1.00 -3.77
C ASP A 24 -11.53 1.28 -2.24
N GLN A 25 -11.09 2.46 -1.78
CA GLN A 25 -11.03 2.86 -0.36
C GLN A 25 -10.24 1.88 0.51
N CYS A 26 -9.19 1.28 -0.05
CA CYS A 26 -8.27 0.40 0.67
C CYS A 26 -6.84 0.94 0.60
N LEU A 27 -5.93 0.30 1.33
CA LEU A 27 -4.51 0.66 1.32
C LEU A 27 -3.72 -0.29 0.43
N LEU A 28 -2.65 0.21 -0.18
CA LEU A 28 -1.65 -0.57 -0.90
C LEU A 28 -0.33 -0.48 -0.15
N ILE A 29 0.43 -1.58 -0.13
CA ILE A 29 1.71 -1.65 0.54
C ILE A 29 2.76 -2.19 -0.44
N TYR A 30 3.83 -1.42 -0.64
CA TYR A 30 4.94 -1.79 -1.51
C TYR A 30 6.25 -1.84 -0.71
N PRO A 31 7.10 -2.85 -0.88
CA PRO A 31 8.51 -2.71 -0.53
C PRO A 31 9.09 -1.48 -1.24
N LEU A 32 9.95 -0.74 -0.56
CA LEU A 32 10.58 0.44 -1.15
C LEU A 32 11.32 0.12 -2.46
N THR A 33 11.91 -1.08 -2.56
CA THR A 33 12.60 -1.58 -3.76
C THR A 33 11.70 -1.72 -4.98
N ILE A 34 10.39 -1.93 -4.79
CA ILE A 34 9.41 -2.08 -5.88
C ILE A 34 8.74 -0.73 -6.17
N TRP A 35 8.58 0.12 -5.15
CA TRP A 35 7.87 1.39 -5.27
C TRP A 35 8.40 2.29 -6.39
N ASN A 36 9.72 2.38 -6.57
CA ASN A 36 10.32 3.23 -7.60
C ASN A 36 9.86 2.86 -9.02
N ASP A 37 9.52 1.60 -9.28
CA ASP A 37 8.97 1.16 -10.57
C ASP A 37 7.48 1.51 -10.69
N VAL A 38 6.74 1.34 -9.60
CA VAL A 38 5.31 1.69 -9.52
C VAL A 38 5.11 3.20 -9.72
N GLU A 39 5.89 4.03 -9.03
CA GLU A 39 5.85 5.48 -9.15
C GLU A 39 6.15 5.93 -10.59
N ARG A 40 7.20 5.35 -11.21
CA ARG A 40 7.53 5.64 -12.62
C ARG A 40 6.39 5.27 -13.56
N GLN A 41 5.77 4.10 -13.38
CA GLN A 41 4.63 3.69 -14.20
C GLN A 41 3.41 4.61 -14.02
N LEU A 42 3.14 5.05 -12.79
CA LEU A 42 2.06 6.00 -12.50
C LEU A 42 2.31 7.35 -13.17
N LEU A 43 3.54 7.87 -13.12
CA LEU A 43 3.91 9.14 -13.76
C LEU A 43 3.85 9.08 -15.30
N GLN A 44 3.98 7.89 -15.89
CA GLN A 44 3.83 7.68 -17.33
C GLN A 44 2.38 7.58 -17.80
N LEU A 45 1.41 7.53 -16.88
CA LEU A 45 0.00 7.50 -17.26
C LEU A 45 -0.41 8.78 -18.02
N PRO A 46 -1.30 8.69 -19.03
CA PRO A 46 -1.66 9.84 -19.85
C PRO A 46 -2.35 10.94 -19.04
N SER A 47 -1.72 12.12 -18.95
CA SER A 47 -2.18 13.23 -18.12
C SER A 47 -3.50 13.88 -18.58
N TYR A 48 -3.94 13.63 -19.81
CA TYR A 48 -5.22 14.11 -20.33
C TYR A 48 -6.41 13.24 -19.87
N SER A 49 -6.16 12.04 -19.35
CA SER A 49 -7.22 11.20 -18.79
C SER A 49 -7.57 11.67 -17.37
N ASN A 50 -8.85 11.95 -17.12
CA ASN A 50 -9.34 12.29 -15.79
C ASN A 50 -9.08 11.17 -14.79
N GLU A 51 -9.28 9.91 -15.20
CA GLU A 51 -9.03 8.73 -14.38
C GLU A 51 -7.55 8.58 -14.05
N ALA A 52 -6.66 8.78 -15.03
CA ALA A 52 -5.21 8.72 -14.81
C ALA A 52 -4.75 9.79 -13.81
N ARG A 53 -5.22 11.04 -13.97
CA ARG A 53 -4.91 12.13 -13.04
C ARG A 53 -5.44 11.86 -11.64
N PHE A 54 -6.64 11.29 -11.54
CA PHE A 54 -7.22 10.89 -10.26
C PHE A 54 -6.34 9.83 -9.58
N LEU A 55 -5.98 8.75 -10.28
CA LEU A 55 -5.12 7.70 -9.75
C LEU A 55 -3.73 8.22 -9.36
N GLN A 56 -3.10 9.06 -10.19
CA GLN A 56 -1.83 9.69 -9.86
C GLN A 56 -1.92 10.50 -8.56
N ARG A 57 -2.92 11.38 -8.44
CA ARG A 57 -3.11 12.22 -7.24
C ARG A 57 -3.43 11.38 -6.01
N LEU A 58 -4.24 10.35 -6.15
CA LEU A 58 -4.61 9.46 -5.06
C LEU A 58 -3.41 8.65 -4.59
N VAL A 59 -2.75 7.92 -5.49
CA VAL A 59 -1.68 6.98 -5.13
C VAL A 59 -0.39 7.71 -4.76
N LEU A 60 -0.01 8.77 -5.47
CA LEU A 60 1.20 9.51 -5.13
C LEU A 60 0.97 10.45 -3.95
N GLY A 61 -0.20 11.09 -3.85
CA GLY A 61 -0.52 12.03 -2.77
C GLY A 61 -0.67 11.38 -1.40
N PHE A 62 -1.00 10.09 -1.34
CA PHE A 62 -1.08 9.33 -0.09
C PHE A 62 0.16 8.47 0.20
N ALA A 63 1.12 8.40 -0.73
CA ALA A 63 2.33 7.59 -0.56
C ALA A 63 3.13 8.08 0.65
N THR A 64 3.29 7.20 1.64
CA THR A 64 4.04 7.48 2.87
C THR A 64 5.01 6.33 3.14
N GLU A 65 6.28 6.64 3.30
CA GLU A 65 7.29 5.68 3.75
C GLU A 65 7.14 5.39 5.25
N THR A 66 7.27 4.13 5.63
CA THR A 66 7.35 3.70 7.03
C THR A 66 8.24 2.47 7.16
N GLU A 67 8.73 2.22 8.36
CA GLU A 67 9.61 1.10 8.67
C GLU A 67 8.85 -0.05 9.32
N LEU A 68 9.27 -1.29 9.02
CA LEU A 68 8.89 -2.46 9.81
C LEU A 68 9.79 -2.57 11.02
N ASP A 69 9.17 -2.82 12.17
CA ASP A 69 9.87 -3.25 13.36
C ASP A 69 10.38 -4.70 13.23
N ASN A 70 11.12 -5.16 14.24
CA ASN A 70 11.68 -6.52 14.29
C ASN A 70 10.62 -7.65 14.31
N GLN A 71 9.34 -7.32 14.53
CA GLN A 71 8.22 -8.26 14.52
C GLN A 71 7.42 -8.19 13.20
N GLY A 72 7.85 -7.36 12.26
CA GLY A 72 7.15 -7.12 10.99
C GLY A 72 5.85 -6.36 11.18
N ARG A 73 5.81 -5.43 12.13
CA ARG A 73 4.71 -4.48 12.35
C ARG A 73 5.15 -3.10 11.89
N PHE A 74 4.20 -2.30 11.44
CA PHE A 74 4.42 -0.92 11.00
C PHE A 74 3.21 -0.08 11.41
N LEU A 75 3.37 1.24 11.45
CA LEU A 75 2.28 2.16 11.76
C LEU A 75 1.62 2.64 10.48
N ILE A 76 0.28 2.56 10.44
CA ILE A 76 -0.49 3.21 9.37
C ILE A 76 -0.64 4.69 9.72
N PRO A 77 -0.23 5.63 8.83
CA PRO A 77 -0.45 7.06 9.04
C PRO A 77 -1.92 7.44 9.19
N ASN A 78 -2.21 8.46 9.99
CA ASN A 78 -3.59 8.91 10.26
C ASN A 78 -4.40 9.27 8.99
N PRO A 79 -3.84 9.96 7.98
CA PRO A 79 -4.58 10.23 6.74
C PRO A 79 -5.05 8.95 6.04
N LEU A 80 -4.20 7.94 5.97
CA LEU A 80 -4.49 6.64 5.37
C LEU A 80 -5.53 5.86 6.20
N ARG A 81 -5.47 5.93 7.54
CA ARG A 81 -6.51 5.33 8.39
C ARG A 81 -7.88 5.94 8.17
N LYS A 82 -7.94 7.28 8.07
CA LYS A 82 -9.17 8.01 7.80
C LYS A 82 -9.72 7.64 6.41
N TYR A 83 -8.84 7.62 5.40
CA TYR A 83 -9.20 7.26 4.03
C TYR A 83 -9.81 5.85 3.95
N ALA A 84 -9.13 4.85 4.51
CA ALA A 84 -9.58 3.45 4.49
C ALA A 84 -10.60 3.10 5.59
N LYS A 85 -11.11 4.09 6.34
CA LYS A 85 -12.09 3.90 7.44
C LYS A 85 -11.64 2.83 8.45
N ILE A 86 -10.36 2.85 8.79
CA ILE A 86 -9.74 1.94 9.74
C ILE A 86 -9.97 2.42 11.17
N SER A 87 -10.76 1.67 11.95
CA SER A 87 -11.12 2.03 13.34
C SER A 87 -10.45 1.16 14.42
N LYS A 88 -9.95 -0.04 14.09
CA LYS A 88 -9.34 -0.98 15.05
C LYS A 88 -7.81 -0.92 15.08
N LYS A 89 -7.22 -1.41 16.18
CA LYS A 89 -5.76 -1.37 16.43
C LYS A 89 -4.95 -2.47 15.74
N LEU A 90 -5.56 -3.58 15.31
CA LEU A 90 -4.84 -4.76 14.82
C LEU A 90 -5.48 -5.31 13.55
N PHE A 91 -4.71 -5.46 12.48
CA PHE A 91 -5.17 -6.04 11.21
C PHE A 91 -4.26 -7.15 10.73
N SER A 92 -4.87 -8.13 10.05
CA SER A 92 -4.17 -9.16 9.30
C SER A 92 -4.14 -8.79 7.82
N LEU A 93 -3.00 -9.02 7.17
CA LEU A 93 -2.77 -8.73 5.77
C LEU A 93 -3.42 -9.82 4.89
N ALA A 94 -4.38 -9.45 4.04
CA ALA A 94 -5.07 -10.35 3.11
C ALA A 94 -4.69 -10.05 1.64
N ARG A 95 -4.66 -11.08 0.78
CA ARG A 95 -4.26 -10.98 -0.64
C ARG A 95 -5.38 -10.32 -1.47
N ALA A 96 -5.06 -9.27 -2.24
CA ALA A 96 -5.97 -8.72 -3.26
C ALA A 96 -5.66 -9.32 -4.66
N ARG A 97 -6.68 -9.51 -5.50
CA ARG A 97 -6.55 -10.09 -6.86
C ARG A 97 -6.03 -9.09 -7.89
N ASN A 98 -5.37 -9.63 -8.91
CA ASN A 98 -4.69 -8.96 -10.02
C ASN A 98 -5.57 -7.92 -10.74
N LEU A 99 -5.08 -6.69 -10.81
CA LEU A 99 -5.48 -5.68 -11.79
C LEU A 99 -4.20 -5.07 -12.37
N ASN A 100 -3.76 -5.62 -13.51
CA ASN A 100 -2.88 -5.05 -14.56
C ASN A 100 -1.67 -4.14 -14.20
N PHE A 101 -1.20 -4.12 -12.96
CA PHE A 101 0.08 -3.54 -12.56
C PHE A 101 0.74 -4.53 -11.59
N GLY A 102 2.02 -4.82 -11.83
CA GLY A 102 2.78 -5.88 -11.16
C GLY A 102 2.59 -5.89 -9.64
N GLN A 103 2.27 -7.07 -9.11
CA GLN A 103 2.27 -7.42 -7.69
C GLN A 103 1.55 -6.43 -6.75
N LYS A 104 0.20 -6.41 -6.81
CA LYS A 104 -0.62 -5.85 -5.72
C LYS A 104 -0.43 -6.70 -4.46
N ILE A 105 0.04 -6.11 -3.36
CA ILE A 105 -0.06 -6.75 -2.06
C ILE A 105 -0.73 -5.85 -0.99
N TYR A 106 -1.76 -6.45 -0.39
CA TYR A 106 -2.50 -6.10 0.83
C TYR A 106 -3.44 -4.89 0.84
N GLY A 107 -4.68 -5.12 0.38
CA GLY A 107 -5.83 -4.32 0.80
C GLY A 107 -6.22 -4.67 2.24
N LEU A 108 -6.16 -3.69 3.14
CA LEU A 108 -6.91 -3.74 4.40
C LEU A 108 -8.39 -3.52 4.08
N ALA A 109 -9.09 -4.59 3.72
CA ALA A 109 -10.55 -4.57 3.73
C ALA A 109 -11.00 -4.67 5.20
N ASN A 110 -11.85 -3.74 5.64
CA ASN A 110 -12.65 -3.93 6.83
C ASN A 110 -13.37 -5.28 6.67
N LEU A 111 -12.94 -6.30 7.44
CA LEU A 111 -13.87 -7.34 7.83
C LEU A 111 -14.86 -6.62 8.76
N ALA A 112 -15.93 -6.11 8.18
CA ALA A 112 -17.10 -5.74 8.94
C ALA A 112 -17.45 -6.95 9.83
N PRO A 113 -17.60 -6.79 11.16
CA PRO A 113 -18.47 -7.69 11.87
C PRO A 113 -19.89 -7.45 11.32
N GLY A 114 -20.72 -8.48 11.31
CA GLY A 114 -22.07 -8.43 10.75
C GLY A 114 -22.96 -7.34 11.32
#